data_AF-A0A822CQS4-F1
#
_entry.id   AF-A0A822CQS4-F1
#
_cell.length_a   1.000
_cell.length_b   1.000
_cell.length_c   1.000
_cell.angle_alpha   90.00
_cell.angle_beta   90.00
_cell.angle_gamma   90.00
#
_symmetry.space_group_name_H-M   'P 1'
#
loop_
_entity.id
_entity.type
_entity.pdbx_description
1 polymer ?
#
loop_
_entity_poly.entity_id
_entity_poly.type
_entity_poly.pdbx_seq_one_letter_code
_entity_poly.pdbx_strand_id
1 'polypeptide(L)'
;MSSGVNRAAETFSPLEEVTKAARENVDWEKVYQHILLNPRDLFVILPGRRWSIAHQTVLHGDVARFKRFIVLFSHDEVDIRIKTKDNKTFLD
;
A
#
# COMPACT_ATOMS: atom_id res chain seq x y z
N MET A 1 -40.26 14.49 4.92
CA MET A 1 -38.98 13.92 5.40
C MET A 1 -38.40 13.10 4.26
N SER A 2 -37.15 13.39 3.90
CA SER A 2 -36.22 12.64 3.02
C SER A 2 -35.48 13.62 2.11
N SER A 3 -34.29 14.03 2.52
CA SER A 3 -33.26 14.49 1.61
C SER A 3 -32.00 13.70 1.97
N GLY A 4 -31.68 12.75 1.09
CA GLY A 4 -30.53 11.88 1.23
C GLY A 4 -29.25 12.70 1.21
N VAL A 5 -28.44 12.53 2.24
CA VAL A 5 -27.08 13.05 2.23
C VAL A 5 -26.29 12.20 1.25
N ASN A 6 -25.97 12.79 0.10
CA ASN A 6 -24.98 12.31 -0.86
C ASN A 6 -23.68 11.98 -0.12
N ARG A 7 -23.42 10.69 0.13
CA ARG A 7 -22.05 10.23 0.36
C ARG A 7 -21.37 10.25 -1.00
N ALA A 8 -20.43 11.18 -1.18
CA ALA A 8 -19.55 11.21 -2.33
C ALA A 8 -19.02 9.78 -2.56
N ALA A 9 -19.11 9.31 -3.80
CA ALA A 9 -18.49 8.06 -4.20
C ALA A 9 -17.00 8.19 -3.89
N GLU A 10 -16.54 7.50 -2.84
CA GLU A 10 -15.12 7.34 -2.55
C GLU A 10 -14.51 6.68 -3.78
N THR A 11 -13.81 7.47 -4.58
CA THR A 11 -13.20 7.03 -5.83
C THR A 11 -12.07 6.07 -5.50
N PHE A 12 -12.40 4.78 -5.54
CA PHE A 12 -11.44 3.69 -5.49
C PHE A 12 -10.36 3.92 -6.55
N SER A 13 -9.11 4.05 -6.11
CA SER A 13 -7.99 4.26 -7.02
C SER A 13 -7.43 2.90 -7.46
N PRO A 14 -7.20 2.66 -8.76
CA PRO A 14 -6.64 1.39 -9.20
C PRO A 14 -5.27 1.11 -8.59
N LEU A 15 -4.98 -0.16 -8.24
CA LEU A 15 -3.71 -0.56 -7.63
C LEU A 15 -2.48 -0.11 -8.45
N GLU A 16 -2.58 -0.10 -9.76
CA GLU A 16 -1.54 0.41 -10.66
C GLU A 16 -1.19 1.88 -10.40
N GLU A 17 -2.22 2.71 -10.22
CA GLU A 17 -2.08 4.13 -9.96
C GLU A 17 -1.49 4.37 -8.57
N VAL A 18 -1.97 3.62 -7.58
CA VAL A 18 -1.48 3.70 -6.20
C VAL A 18 -0.03 3.23 -6.09
N THR A 19 0.33 2.16 -6.80
CA THR A 19 1.72 1.68 -6.89
C THR A 19 2.63 2.73 -7.54
N LYS A 20 2.14 3.43 -8.56
CA LYS A 20 2.87 4.55 -9.18
C LYS A 20 3.06 5.70 -8.19
N ALA A 21 2.03 6.09 -7.44
CA ALA A 21 2.10 7.15 -6.44
C ALA A 21 3.11 6.83 -5.32
N ALA A 22 3.11 5.59 -4.82
CA ALA A 22 4.08 5.12 -3.83
C ALA A 22 5.53 5.15 -4.36
N ARG A 23 5.73 4.74 -5.62
CA ARG A 23 7.04 4.80 -6.28
C ARG A 23 7.54 6.24 -6.45
N GLU A 24 6.66 7.14 -6.86
CA GLU A 24 6.99 8.54 -7.14
C GLU A 24 7.06 9.41 -5.88
N ASN A 25 6.68 8.87 -4.71
CA ASN A 25 6.71 9.56 -3.42
C ASN A 25 5.84 10.82 -3.36
N VAL A 26 4.70 10.83 -4.07
CA VAL A 26 3.88 12.05 -4.28
C VAL A 26 2.58 12.10 -3.49
N ASP A 27 1.86 10.98 -3.33
CA ASP A 27 0.51 10.98 -2.75
C ASP A 27 0.31 9.79 -1.82
N TRP A 28 0.89 9.89 -0.62
CA TRP A 28 0.81 8.82 0.38
C TRP A 28 -0.53 8.72 1.08
N GLU A 29 -1.32 9.79 1.09
CA GLU A 29 -2.67 9.73 1.64
C GLU A 29 -3.55 8.82 0.77
N LYS A 30 -3.46 8.99 -0.56
CA LYS A 30 -4.12 8.08 -1.51
C LYS A 30 -3.67 6.63 -1.34
N VAL A 31 -2.36 6.40 -1.16
CA VAL A 31 -1.83 5.06 -0.87
C VAL A 31 -2.38 4.52 0.44
N TYR A 32 -2.45 5.35 1.47
CA TYR A 32 -2.99 4.97 2.76
C TYR A 32 -4.46 4.56 2.69
N GLN A 33 -5.30 5.38 2.06
CA GLN A 33 -6.73 5.08 1.89
C GLN A 33 -6.95 3.79 1.09
N HIS A 34 -6.15 3.56 0.04
CA HIS A 34 -6.23 2.32 -0.73
C HIS A 34 -5.89 1.08 0.10
N ILE A 35 -4.77 1.12 0.85
CA ILE A 35 -4.33 -0.01 1.68
C ILE A 35 -5.27 -0.22 2.87
N LEU A 36 -5.86 0.83 3.43
CA LEU A 36 -6.87 0.72 4.47
C LEU A 36 -8.08 -0.11 4.02
N LEU A 37 -8.50 0.06 2.76
CA LEU A 37 -9.61 -0.69 2.17
C LEU A 37 -9.18 -2.06 1.63
N ASN A 38 -7.92 -2.19 1.19
CA ASN A 38 -7.38 -3.41 0.58
C ASN A 38 -5.99 -3.74 1.16
N PRO A 39 -5.90 -4.21 2.41
CA PRO A 39 -4.60 -4.39 3.07
C PRO A 39 -3.64 -5.27 2.27
N ARG A 40 -4.14 -6.37 1.69
CA ARG A 40 -3.33 -7.33 0.92
C ARG A 40 -2.56 -6.72 -0.26
N ASP A 41 -3.05 -5.62 -0.82
CA ASP A 41 -2.40 -4.93 -1.94
C ASP A 41 -1.05 -4.32 -1.57
N LEU A 42 -0.76 -4.13 -0.28
CA LEU A 42 0.52 -3.65 0.23
C LEU A 42 1.69 -4.53 -0.24
N PHE A 43 1.45 -5.84 -0.34
CA PHE A 43 2.44 -6.87 -0.69
C PHE A 43 2.36 -7.33 -2.15
N VAL A 44 1.36 -6.89 -2.91
CA VAL A 44 1.18 -7.30 -4.31
C VAL A 44 2.27 -6.69 -5.20
N ILE A 45 2.89 -7.54 -6.03
CA ILE A 45 3.78 -7.11 -7.10
C ILE A 45 3.04 -7.25 -8.42
N LEU A 46 2.71 -6.11 -9.03
CA LEU A 46 2.00 -6.07 -10.32
C LEU A 46 2.83 -6.69 -11.45
N PRO A 47 2.18 -7.24 -12.50
CA PRO A 47 2.87 -7.69 -13.71
C PRO A 47 3.78 -6.58 -14.28
N GLY A 48 4.99 -6.95 -14.69
CA GLY A 48 5.99 -5.98 -15.20
C GLY A 48 6.60 -5.05 -14.15
N ARG A 49 6.23 -5.17 -12.87
CA ARG A 49 6.88 -4.46 -11.76
C ARG A 49 7.83 -5.38 -11.00
N ARG A 50 8.81 -4.75 -10.32
CA ARG A 50 9.78 -5.44 -9.46
C ARG A 50 9.42 -5.35 -7.97
N TRP A 51 8.80 -4.24 -7.56
CA TRP A 51 8.62 -3.88 -6.15
C TRP A 51 7.14 -3.59 -5.86
N SER A 52 6.66 -4.04 -4.70
CA SER A 52 5.33 -3.72 -4.17
C SER A 52 5.31 -2.36 -3.48
N ILE A 53 4.13 -1.90 -3.04
CA ILE A 53 3.97 -0.66 -2.25
C ILE A 53 4.79 -0.70 -0.96
N ALA A 54 4.82 -1.82 -0.27
CA ALA A 54 5.63 -1.98 0.93
C ALA A 54 7.12 -1.75 0.65
N HIS A 55 7.64 -2.25 -0.47
CA HIS A 55 9.05 -2.09 -0.83
C HIS A 55 9.36 -0.61 -1.10
N GLN A 56 8.46 0.09 -1.80
CA GLN A 56 8.59 1.54 -2.00
C GLN A 56 8.59 2.27 -0.66
N THR A 57 7.75 1.85 0.29
CA THR A 57 7.65 2.49 1.60
C THR A 57 8.96 2.40 2.37
N VAL A 58 9.61 1.22 2.36
CA VAL A 58 10.92 1.01 2.97
C VAL A 58 12.02 1.77 2.21
N LEU A 59 12.00 1.74 0.88
CA LEU A 59 12.97 2.44 0.03
C LEU A 59 13.03 3.95 0.31
N HIS A 60 11.87 4.58 0.51
CA HIS A 60 11.79 6.02 0.81
C HIS A 60 12.18 6.36 2.25
N GLY A 61 12.54 5.36 3.08
CA GLY A 61 13.08 5.54 4.42
C GLY A 61 12.08 6.04 5.46
N ASP A 62 10.77 6.09 5.14
CA ASP A 62 9.75 6.53 6.09
C ASP A 62 9.27 5.35 6.95
N VAL A 63 10.05 5.08 8.00
CA VAL A 63 9.76 4.05 9.00
C VAL A 63 8.43 4.31 9.71
N ALA A 64 8.06 5.57 9.94
CA ALA A 64 6.79 5.90 10.58
C ALA A 64 5.62 5.50 9.69
N ARG A 65 5.73 5.75 8.38
CA ARG A 65 4.75 5.33 7.39
C ARG A 65 4.64 3.81 7.28
N PHE A 66 5.77 3.10 7.26
CA PHE A 66 5.74 1.64 7.26
C PHE A 66 5.01 1.08 8.48
N LYS A 67 5.29 1.61 9.68
CA LYS A 67 4.56 1.25 10.90
C LYS A 67 3.05 1.49 10.79
N ARG A 68 2.62 2.61 10.18
CA ARG A 68 1.20 2.91 9.96
C ARG A 68 0.51 1.91 9.02
N PHE A 69 1.22 1.34 8.06
CA PHE A 69 0.66 0.30 7.20
C PHE A 69 0.58 -1.05 7.90
N ILE A 70 1.61 -1.42 8.65
CA ILE A 70 1.71 -2.75 9.29
C ILE A 70 0.65 -2.95 10.38
N VAL A 71 0.21 -1.88 11.05
CA VAL A 71 -0.88 -1.97 12.05
C VAL A 71 -2.25 -2.28 11.46
N LEU A 72 -2.42 -2.24 10.13
CA LEU A 72 -3.68 -2.57 9.45
C LEU A 72 -3.92 -4.08 9.33
N PHE A 73 -2.95 -4.89 9.72
CA PHE A 73 -2.97 -6.34 9.58
C PHE A 73 -3.00 -7.01 10.96
N SER A 74 -3.61 -8.18 11.05
CA SER A 74 -3.41 -9.06 12.21
C SER A 74 -1.99 -9.65 12.20
N HIS A 75 -1.48 -10.07 13.36
CA HIS A 75 -0.09 -10.50 13.54
C HIS A 75 0.34 -11.68 12.63
N ASP A 76 -0.62 -12.42 12.10
CA ASP A 76 -0.48 -13.57 11.21
C ASP A 76 -0.53 -13.21 9.71
N GLU A 77 -0.86 -11.98 9.34
CA GLU A 77 -0.99 -11.55 7.93
C GLU A 77 0.24 -10.79 7.39
N VAL A 78 1.17 -10.40 8.25
CA VAL A 78 2.38 -9.66 7.86
C VAL A 78 3.58 -10.60 7.85
N ASP A 79 4.01 -11.01 6.66
CA ASP A 79 5.30 -11.69 6.48
C ASP A 79 6.36 -10.71 5.97
N ILE A 80 7.15 -10.17 6.91
CA ILE A 80 8.30 -9.30 6.60
C ILE A 80 9.43 -10.01 5.83
N ARG A 81 9.34 -11.33 5.64
CA ARG A 81 10.32 -12.16 4.92
C ARG A 81 9.91 -12.44 3.47
N ILE A 82 8.80 -11.85 2.99
CA ILE A 82 8.41 -11.94 1.58
C ILE A 82 9.58 -11.49 0.71
N LYS A 83 9.96 -12.34 -0.23
CA LYS A 83 11.08 -12.12 -1.13
C LYS A 83 10.64 -11.47 -2.43
N THR A 84 11.43 -10.52 -2.90
CA THR A 84 11.40 -9.99 -4.28
C THR A 84 11.90 -11.04 -5.27
N LYS A 85 11.74 -10.77 -6.58
CA LYS A 85 12.28 -11.62 -7.67
C LYS A 85 13.80 -11.78 -7.62
N ASP A 86 14.51 -10.86 -6.98
CA ASP A 86 15.95 -10.91 -6.74
C ASP A 86 16.31 -11.45 -5.34
N ASN A 87 15.40 -12.17 -4.68
CA ASN A 87 15.57 -12.80 -3.38
C ASN A 87 15.82 -11.87 -2.19
N LYS A 88 15.59 -10.56 -2.33
CA LYS A 88 15.67 -9.60 -1.22
C LYS A 88 14.38 -9.54 -0.41
N THR A 89 14.49 -9.40 0.90
CA THR A 89 13.39 -9.20 1.85
C THR A 89 13.18 -7.71 2.14
N PHE A 90 12.22 -7.39 3.01
CA PHE A 90 12.05 -6.03 3.55
C PHE A 90 13.22 -5.54 4.40
N LEU A 91 14.12 -6.43 4.81
CA LEU A 91 15.21 -6.15 5.76
C LEU A 91 16.60 -6.03 5.08
N ASP A 92 16.69 -6.27 3.76
CA ASP A 92 17.92 -6.21 2.95
C ASP A 92 18.06 -4.86 2.21
#